data_AF-A0A484XXP5-F1
#
_entry.id   AF-A0A484XXP5-F1
#
_cell.length_a   1.000
_cell.length_b   1.000
_cell.length_c   1.000
_cell.angle_alpha   90.00
_cell.angle_beta   90.00
_cell.angle_gamma   90.00
#
_symmetry.space_group_name_H-M   'P 1'
#
loop_
_entity.id
_entity.type
_entity.pdbx_description
1 polymer ?
#
loop_
_entity_poly.entity_id
_entity_poly.type
_entity_poly.pdbx_seq_one_letter_code
_entity_poly.pdbx_strand_id
1 'polypeptide(L)'
;MRTWLLALLVLAAEMILLAWDPAVPAETVPGVRTLTQAEFVLSDAPVPPLTGWEAVALPDSWRASRPEARGVAWYRIRFTLDALPDAPKALYLPRVAVAGEVWLNGALLNARLPDDGPGSRQLRFNDKPLYFELPSRMFAVGQNEILVRMLGDPGVRSGLSAPRLGPAPIVARMMLPQRLLSSAMPYLLGVLMLWPWCWPAPMPIAAGSTSTSRSPWRSPPSRSSWTCCLICPSRAASWRCCGWRPWRQA
;
A
#
# COMPACT_ATOMS: atom_id res chain seq x y z
N MET A 1 16.07 -31.15 0.87
CA MET A 1 15.70 -30.66 2.22
C MET A 1 16.29 -29.28 2.56
N ARG A 2 17.59 -29.00 2.35
CA ARG A 2 18.20 -27.68 2.68
C ARG A 2 17.56 -26.47 1.97
N THR A 3 17.14 -26.61 0.72
CA THR A 3 16.51 -25.52 -0.06
C THR A 3 15.13 -25.12 0.48
N TRP A 4 14.34 -26.09 0.95
CA TRP A 4 13.02 -25.85 1.54
C TRP A 4 13.09 -25.16 2.91
N LEU A 5 14.09 -25.51 3.72
CA LEU A 5 14.36 -24.84 5.01
C LEU A 5 14.76 -23.39 4.82
N LEU A 6 15.60 -23.08 3.83
CA LEU A 6 15.98 -21.70 3.52
C LEU A 6 14.79 -20.88 2.99
N ALA A 7 13.96 -21.47 2.14
CA ALA A 7 12.75 -20.80 1.65
C ALA A 7 11.76 -20.50 2.79
N LEU A 8 11.56 -21.42 3.74
CA LEU A 8 10.72 -21.21 4.92
C LEU A 8 11.29 -20.14 5.87
N LEU A 9 12.60 -20.09 6.06
CA LEU A 9 13.26 -19.08 6.89
C LEU A 9 13.16 -17.67 6.27
N VAL A 10 13.27 -17.55 4.95
CA VAL A 10 13.08 -16.27 4.24
C VAL A 10 11.63 -15.82 4.33
N LEU A 11 10.67 -16.71 4.07
CA LEU A 11 9.23 -16.42 4.24
C LEU A 11 8.88 -16.01 5.68
N ALA A 12 9.46 -16.69 6.68
CA ALA A 12 9.26 -16.34 8.08
C ALA A 12 9.88 -14.97 8.41
N ALA A 13 11.09 -14.68 7.93
CA ALA A 13 11.73 -13.38 8.12
C ALA A 13 10.96 -12.25 7.43
N GLU A 14 10.43 -12.49 6.23
CA GLU A 14 9.56 -11.54 5.53
C GLU A 14 8.24 -11.32 6.25
N MET A 15 7.60 -12.39 6.75
CA MET A 15 6.40 -12.28 7.57
C MET A 15 6.67 -11.51 8.88
N ILE A 16 7.85 -11.68 9.48
CA ILE A 16 8.28 -10.91 10.65
C ILE A 16 8.51 -9.43 10.29
N LEU A 17 9.12 -9.14 9.13
CA LEU A 17 9.34 -7.77 8.65
C LEU A 17 8.04 -7.07 8.23
N LEU A 18 7.05 -7.81 7.73
CA LEU A 18 5.70 -7.33 7.40
C LEU A 18 4.85 -7.12 8.66
N ALA A 19 5.05 -7.95 9.69
CA ALA A 19 4.35 -7.85 10.97
C ALA A 19 4.97 -6.77 11.88
N TRP A 20 6.24 -6.45 11.70
CA TRP A 20 6.90 -5.36 12.39
C TRP A 20 6.53 -4.05 11.71
N ASP A 21 5.40 -3.48 12.07
CA ASP A 21 5.17 -2.04 11.89
C ASP A 21 6.08 -1.36 12.92
N PRO A 22 7.23 -0.75 12.56
CA PRO A 22 7.99 0.03 13.51
C PRO A 22 7.21 1.32 13.69
N ALA A 23 6.11 1.25 14.42
CA ALA A 23 5.52 2.39 15.05
C ALA A 23 6.53 2.85 16.10
N VAL A 24 7.61 3.51 15.68
CA VAL A 24 8.49 4.27 16.57
C VAL A 24 7.55 5.15 17.37
N PRO A 25 7.43 4.96 18.70
CA PRO A 25 6.47 5.72 19.49
C PRO A 25 6.79 7.20 19.28
N ALA A 26 5.83 8.02 18.83
CA ALA A 26 6.18 9.40 18.48
C ALA A 26 6.67 10.21 19.69
N GLU A 27 6.37 9.75 20.90
CA GLU A 27 6.89 10.28 22.17
C GLU A 27 8.42 10.20 22.30
N THR A 28 9.08 9.30 21.57
CA THR A 28 10.56 9.21 21.60
C THR A 28 11.24 10.19 20.65
N VAL A 29 10.46 10.90 19.82
CA VAL A 29 11.00 11.86 18.85
C VAL A 29 10.73 13.29 19.31
N PRO A 30 11.77 14.08 19.62
CA PRO A 30 11.61 15.45 20.08
C PRO A 30 10.74 16.29 19.14
N GLY A 31 9.75 16.98 19.71
CA GLY A 31 8.85 17.85 18.96
C GLY A 31 7.70 17.16 18.23
N VAL A 32 7.61 15.82 18.27
CA VAL A 32 6.46 15.08 17.74
C VAL A 32 5.53 14.67 18.88
N ARG A 33 4.27 15.05 18.78
CA ARG A 33 3.22 14.70 19.74
C ARG A 33 2.31 13.63 19.13
N THR A 34 2.11 12.53 19.85
CA THR A 34 1.07 11.55 19.52
C THR A 34 -0.25 11.98 20.15
N LEU A 35 -1.31 12.03 19.36
CA LEU A 35 -2.65 12.33 19.83
C LEU A 35 -3.36 11.02 20.13
N THR A 36 -3.46 10.68 21.42
CA THR A 36 -3.97 9.38 21.91
C THR A 36 -5.39 9.45 22.43
N GLN A 37 -5.98 10.65 22.52
CA GLN A 37 -7.35 10.85 22.97
C GLN A 37 -8.19 11.40 21.82
N ALA A 38 -9.37 10.83 21.66
CA ALA A 38 -10.35 11.28 20.69
C ALA A 38 -11.76 11.10 21.26
N GLU A 39 -12.73 11.67 20.55
CA GLU A 39 -14.14 11.43 20.73
C GLU A 39 -14.67 10.77 19.46
N PHE A 40 -15.61 9.85 19.61
CA PHE A 40 -16.16 9.03 18.54
C PHE A 40 -17.69 9.16 18.50
N VAL A 41 -18.25 9.18 17.30
CA VAL A 41 -19.69 9.07 17.09
C VAL A 41 -19.97 8.36 15.76
N LEU A 42 -20.86 7.37 15.79
CA LEU A 42 -21.32 6.68 14.58
C LEU A 42 -22.47 7.48 13.97
N SER A 43 -22.23 8.17 12.87
CA SER A 43 -23.21 9.02 12.19
C SER A 43 -22.80 9.24 10.74
N ASP A 44 -23.75 9.15 9.82
CA ASP A 44 -23.55 9.40 8.38
C ASP A 44 -23.70 10.86 7.95
N ALA A 45 -24.01 11.74 8.91
CA ALA A 45 -24.22 13.15 8.68
C ALA A 45 -23.03 13.76 7.90
N PRO A 46 -23.30 14.63 6.91
CA PRO A 46 -22.26 15.27 6.09
C PRO A 46 -21.45 16.31 6.87
N VAL A 47 -21.93 16.69 8.05
CA VAL A 47 -21.29 17.58 9.01
C VAL A 47 -21.19 16.88 10.37
N PRO A 48 -20.17 17.21 11.19
CA PRO A 48 -19.98 16.61 12.50
C PRO A 48 -21.22 16.85 13.37
N PRO A 49 -21.77 15.81 14.03
CA PRO A 49 -22.95 15.97 14.86
C PRO A 49 -22.63 16.78 16.13
N LEU A 50 -23.64 17.45 16.69
CA LEU A 50 -23.46 18.26 17.91
C LEU A 50 -23.39 17.41 19.19
N THR A 51 -24.02 16.24 19.20
CA THR A 51 -24.20 15.38 20.37
C THR A 51 -23.89 13.91 20.03
N GLY A 52 -23.81 13.05 21.06
CA GLY A 52 -23.59 11.60 20.88
C GLY A 52 -22.11 11.20 20.78
N TRP A 53 -21.21 12.10 21.17
CA TRP A 53 -19.78 11.84 21.21
C TRP A 53 -19.39 11.04 22.46
N GLU A 54 -18.63 9.98 22.25
CA GLU A 54 -18.08 9.13 23.30
C GLU A 54 -16.55 9.25 23.33
N ALA A 55 -15.95 9.37 24.51
CA ALA A 55 -14.50 9.40 24.63
C ALA A 55 -13.88 8.04 24.27
N VAL A 56 -12.85 8.06 23.42
CA VAL A 56 -12.11 6.88 22.99
C VAL A 56 -10.61 7.11 23.04
N ALA A 57 -9.86 6.06 23.34
CA ALA A 57 -8.41 6.06 23.22
C ALA A 57 -7.99 5.65 21.80
N LEU A 58 -6.94 6.27 21.28
CA LEU A 58 -6.29 5.91 20.04
C LEU A 58 -4.97 5.16 20.32
N PRO A 59 -4.64 4.11 19.56
CA PRO A 59 -5.36 3.61 18.37
C PRO A 59 -6.68 2.90 18.72
N ASP A 60 -7.75 3.20 17.99
CA ASP A 60 -9.05 2.53 18.11
C ASP A 60 -9.20 1.49 17.00
N SER A 61 -9.53 0.26 17.38
CA SER A 61 -9.79 -0.87 16.49
C SER A 61 -11.23 -1.30 16.65
N TRP A 62 -12.05 -1.11 15.62
CA TRP A 62 -13.47 -1.47 15.68
C TRP A 62 -13.67 -2.96 15.89
N ARG A 63 -12.77 -3.81 15.39
CA ARG A 63 -12.86 -5.26 15.66
C ARG A 63 -12.81 -5.60 17.15
N ALA A 64 -12.14 -4.77 17.94
CA ALA A 64 -12.03 -4.96 19.39
C ALA A 64 -13.11 -4.18 20.15
N SER A 65 -13.31 -2.91 19.80
CA SER A 65 -14.23 -2.04 20.53
C SER A 65 -15.69 -2.21 20.10
N ARG A 66 -15.94 -2.48 18.82
CA ARG A 66 -17.26 -2.43 18.16
C ARG A 66 -17.35 -3.43 16.99
N PRO A 67 -17.30 -4.75 17.23
CA PRO A 67 -17.10 -5.76 16.18
C PRO A 67 -18.19 -5.77 15.11
N GLU A 68 -19.42 -5.34 15.45
CA GLU A 68 -20.56 -5.29 14.53
C GLU A 68 -20.79 -3.91 13.91
N ALA A 69 -19.98 -2.89 14.25
CA ALA A 69 -20.20 -1.54 13.76
C ALA A 69 -19.96 -1.44 12.24
N ARG A 70 -20.91 -0.83 11.56
CA ARG A 70 -20.91 -0.58 10.12
C ARG A 70 -21.43 0.82 9.85
N GLY A 71 -20.90 1.46 8.81
CA GLY A 71 -21.34 2.75 8.33
C GLY A 71 -20.28 3.83 8.54
N VAL A 72 -20.72 5.09 8.49
CA VAL A 72 -19.83 6.24 8.63
C VAL A 72 -19.72 6.63 10.09
N ALA A 73 -18.51 6.97 10.50
CA ALA A 73 -18.23 7.52 11.81
C ALA A 73 -17.43 8.81 11.71
N TRP A 74 -17.60 9.62 12.74
CA TRP A 74 -16.80 10.80 12.99
C TRP A 74 -15.89 10.57 14.19
N TYR A 75 -14.65 10.98 14.05
CA TYR A 75 -13.70 11.15 15.14
C TYR A 75 -13.38 12.62 15.31
N ARG A 76 -13.27 13.05 16.56
CA ARG A 76 -12.89 14.39 16.95
C ARG A 76 -11.70 14.30 17.88
N ILE A 77 -10.60 14.90 17.48
CA ILE A 77 -9.36 14.94 18.24
C ILE A 77 -9.08 16.39 18.59
N ARG A 78 -9.03 16.69 19.88
CA ARG A 78 -8.77 18.04 20.38
C ARG A 78 -7.35 18.10 20.94
N PHE A 79 -6.66 19.18 20.64
CA PHE A 79 -5.33 19.43 21.18
C PHE A 79 -5.12 20.94 21.39
N THR A 80 -4.22 21.26 22.30
CA THR A 80 -3.86 22.65 22.62
C THR A 80 -2.48 22.99 22.09
N LEU A 81 -2.33 24.24 21.65
CA LEU A 81 -1.05 24.87 21.29
C LEU A 81 -0.89 26.17 22.09
N ASP A 82 0.24 26.30 22.79
CA ASP A 82 0.50 27.49 23.62
C ASP A 82 0.92 28.71 22.77
N ALA A 83 1.48 28.46 21.59
CA ALA A 83 1.89 29.48 20.64
C ALA A 83 1.69 28.98 19.20
N LEU A 84 1.62 29.92 18.26
CA LEU A 84 1.63 29.58 16.84
C LEU A 84 2.97 28.94 16.47
N PRO A 85 2.98 27.95 15.57
CA PRO A 85 4.22 27.35 15.11
C PRO A 85 5.05 28.36 14.28
N ASP A 86 6.32 28.53 14.60
CA ASP A 86 7.22 29.38 13.79
C ASP A 86 7.56 28.74 12.43
N ALA A 87 7.34 27.43 12.30
CA ALA A 87 7.57 26.66 11.09
C ALA A 87 6.38 25.73 10.78
N PRO A 88 6.20 25.32 9.51
CA PRO A 88 5.16 24.37 9.13
C PRO A 88 5.25 23.07 9.95
N LYS A 89 4.09 22.65 10.46
CA LYS A 89 3.94 21.34 11.09
C LYS A 89 3.44 20.35 10.05
N ALA A 90 3.58 19.07 10.32
CA ALA A 90 2.91 18.03 9.56
C ALA A 90 2.06 17.16 10.46
N LEU A 91 0.91 16.78 9.92
CA LEU A 91 0.01 15.80 10.49
C LEU A 91 0.22 14.48 9.76
N TYR A 92 0.52 13.45 10.53
CA TYR A 92 0.73 12.10 10.05
C TYR A 92 -0.28 11.16 10.67
N LEU A 93 -1.10 10.53 9.85
CA LEU A 93 -2.02 9.47 10.25
C LEU A 93 -1.44 8.16 9.72
N PRO A 94 -0.88 7.31 10.60
CA PRO A 94 -0.28 6.03 10.18
C PRO A 94 -1.25 5.17 9.39
N ARG A 95 -2.52 5.17 9.78
CA ARG A 95 -3.56 4.33 9.21
C ARG A 95 -4.96 4.89 9.44
N VAL A 96 -5.75 4.91 8.37
CA VAL A 96 -7.20 5.12 8.36
C VAL A 96 -7.79 4.00 7.51
N ALA A 97 -8.62 3.13 8.10
CA ALA A 97 -8.97 1.83 7.50
C ALA A 97 -9.63 1.88 6.12
N VAL A 98 -10.47 2.89 5.89
CA VAL A 98 -11.12 3.17 4.62
C VAL A 98 -10.94 4.66 4.42
N ALA A 99 -10.67 5.09 3.17
CA ALA A 99 -10.48 6.50 2.85
C ALA A 99 -11.48 7.37 3.64
N GLY A 100 -10.95 8.38 4.32
CA GLY A 100 -11.71 9.26 5.19
C GLY A 100 -11.40 10.71 4.88
N GLU A 101 -12.37 11.60 5.09
CA GLU A 101 -12.17 13.04 5.02
C GLU A 101 -11.50 13.49 6.31
N VAL A 102 -10.49 14.35 6.20
CA VAL A 102 -9.77 14.90 7.36
C VAL A 102 -9.89 16.41 7.32
N TRP A 103 -10.31 17.01 8.43
CA TRP A 103 -10.35 18.46 8.60
C TRP A 103 -9.48 18.89 9.75
N LEU A 104 -8.97 20.11 9.64
CA LEU A 104 -8.29 20.84 10.70
C LEU A 104 -8.97 22.18 10.87
N ASN A 105 -9.52 22.47 12.05
CA ASN A 105 -10.19 23.74 12.35
C ASN A 105 -11.22 24.15 11.28
N GLY A 106 -11.95 23.19 10.73
CA GLY A 106 -12.94 23.37 9.66
C GLY A 106 -12.39 23.37 8.22
N ALA A 107 -11.07 23.45 8.02
CA ALA A 107 -10.46 23.36 6.69
C ALA A 107 -10.25 21.89 6.28
N LEU A 108 -10.76 21.50 5.11
CA LEU A 108 -10.62 20.16 4.55
C LEU A 108 -9.19 19.96 4.01
N LEU A 109 -8.52 18.88 4.44
CA LEU A 109 -7.12 18.58 4.09
C LEU A 109 -6.97 17.65 2.88
N ASN A 110 -8.01 16.88 2.54
CA ASN A 110 -7.97 15.91 1.45
C ASN A 110 -9.26 15.87 0.63
N ALA A 111 -9.31 15.06 -0.42
CA ALA A 111 -10.49 14.93 -1.26
C ALA A 111 -11.70 14.42 -0.46
N ARG A 112 -12.87 14.99 -0.75
CA ARG A 112 -14.12 14.64 -0.08
C ARG A 112 -14.53 13.19 -0.35
N LEU A 113 -15.16 12.51 0.62
CA LEU A 113 -15.84 11.27 0.31
C LEU A 113 -17.05 11.58 -0.56
N PRO A 114 -17.33 10.75 -1.58
CA PRO A 114 -18.60 10.80 -2.27
C PRO A 114 -19.78 10.71 -1.27
N ASP A 115 -20.76 11.58 -1.47
CA ASP A 115 -21.99 11.63 -0.68
C ASP A 115 -23.11 10.80 -1.33
N ASP A 116 -22.72 9.79 -2.09
CA ASP A 116 -23.63 8.78 -2.59
C ASP A 116 -24.15 7.97 -1.39
N GLY A 117 -25.45 7.74 -1.30
CA GLY A 117 -26.13 7.30 -0.08
C GLY A 117 -25.55 6.03 0.60
N PRO A 118 -26.05 5.67 1.79
CA PRO A 118 -25.46 4.64 2.65
C PRO A 118 -25.26 3.24 2.00
N GLY A 119 -25.91 2.95 0.87
CA GLY A 119 -25.77 1.69 0.12
C GLY A 119 -24.87 1.73 -1.13
N SER A 120 -24.43 2.90 -1.59
CA SER A 120 -23.63 3.00 -2.83
C SER A 120 -22.14 3.29 -2.56
N ARG A 121 -21.78 3.69 -1.34
CA ARG A 121 -20.39 3.98 -0.97
C ARG A 121 -19.50 2.76 -1.14
N GLN A 122 -18.67 2.80 -2.18
CA GLN A 122 -17.64 1.80 -2.39
C GLN A 122 -16.56 1.95 -1.31
N LEU A 123 -16.31 0.88 -0.57
CA LEU A 123 -15.17 0.77 0.35
C LEU A 123 -13.87 0.90 -0.46
N ARG A 124 -13.34 2.12 -0.57
CA ARG A 124 -11.99 2.33 -1.09
C ARG A 124 -11.00 2.10 0.03
N PHE A 125 -10.48 0.88 0.07
CA PHE A 125 -9.35 0.51 0.92
C PHE A 125 -8.18 1.42 0.63
N ASN A 126 -7.84 2.24 1.61
CA ASN A 126 -6.65 3.08 1.55
C ASN A 126 -5.86 2.86 2.84
N ASP A 127 -5.25 1.69 2.96
CA ASP A 127 -4.32 1.36 4.06
C ASP A 127 -3.00 2.18 3.98
N LYS A 128 -2.93 3.21 3.13
CA LYS A 128 -1.76 4.08 3.02
C LYS A 128 -1.76 5.11 4.15
N PRO A 129 -0.59 5.40 4.76
CA PRO A 129 -0.49 6.50 5.70
C PRO A 129 -0.81 7.82 5.02
N LEU A 130 -1.58 8.67 5.71
CA LEU A 130 -1.88 10.01 5.25
C LEU A 130 -0.87 10.98 5.87
N TYR A 131 -0.36 11.90 5.05
CA TYR A 131 0.57 12.94 5.45
C TYR A 131 0.09 14.27 4.89
N PHE A 132 0.00 15.26 5.76
CA PHE A 132 -0.41 16.62 5.42
C PHE A 132 0.62 17.61 5.94
N GLU A 133 1.10 18.49 5.07
CA GLU A 133 1.89 19.65 5.48
C GLU A 133 0.94 20.80 5.81
N LEU A 134 1.08 21.33 7.02
CA LEU A 134 0.17 22.30 7.61
C LEU A 134 0.93 23.61 7.86
N PRO A 135 0.72 24.63 7.01
CA PRO A 135 1.13 25.99 7.29
C PRO A 135 0.68 26.47 8.68
N SER A 136 1.50 27.27 9.34
CA SER A 136 1.22 27.79 10.69
C SER A 136 -0.12 28.52 10.81
N ARG A 137 -0.59 29.15 9.72
CA ARG A 137 -1.86 29.89 9.65
C ARG A 137 -3.12 29.02 9.77
N MET A 138 -3.00 27.70 9.62
CA MET A 138 -4.13 26.78 9.83
C MET A 138 -4.37 26.47 11.32
N PHE A 139 -3.41 26.82 12.18
CA PHE A 139 -3.52 26.63 13.62
C PHE A 139 -4.01 27.89 14.31
N ALA A 140 -4.67 27.71 15.44
CA ALA A 140 -5.00 28.76 16.40
C ALA A 140 -4.15 28.59 17.66
N VAL A 141 -3.89 29.69 18.38
CA VAL A 141 -3.40 29.63 19.76
C VAL A 141 -4.54 29.12 20.64
N GLY A 142 -4.26 28.18 21.55
CA GLY A 142 -5.26 27.52 22.37
C GLY A 142 -5.77 26.23 21.74
N GLN A 143 -7.09 26.04 21.71
CA GLN A 143 -7.71 24.79 21.25
C GLN A 143 -7.74 24.69 19.72
N ASN A 144 -7.32 23.53 19.23
CA ASN A 144 -7.41 23.13 17.84
C ASN A 144 -8.13 21.79 17.74
N GLU A 145 -8.76 21.56 16.60
CA GLU A 145 -9.60 20.39 16.36
C GLU A 145 -9.24 19.72 15.04
N ILE A 146 -9.01 18.41 15.10
CA ILE A 146 -8.93 17.54 13.94
C ILE A 146 -10.20 16.70 13.90
N LEU A 147 -10.92 16.75 12.79
CA LEU A 147 -12.06 15.88 12.52
C LEU A 147 -11.67 14.85 11.48
N VAL A 148 -12.13 13.61 11.66
CA VAL A 148 -11.96 12.53 10.70
C VAL A 148 -13.30 11.86 10.46
N ARG A 149 -13.82 11.93 9.24
CA ARG A 149 -15.03 11.21 8.81
C ARG A 149 -14.58 10.02 8.01
N MET A 150 -14.90 8.82 8.47
CA MET A 150 -14.49 7.59 7.80
C MET A 150 -15.63 6.60 7.68
N LEU A 151 -15.60 5.82 6.60
CA LEU A 151 -16.46 4.66 6.44
C LEU A 151 -15.82 3.45 7.12
N GLY A 152 -16.60 2.64 7.79
CA GLY A 152 -16.14 1.38 8.38
C GLY A 152 -17.14 0.25 8.13
N ASP A 153 -16.62 -0.96 8.07
CA ASP A 153 -17.39 -2.19 7.93
C ASP A 153 -16.74 -3.32 8.76
N PRO A 154 -17.52 -4.28 9.30
CA PRO A 154 -16.99 -5.42 10.06
C PRO A 154 -16.08 -6.34 9.23
N GLY A 155 -16.34 -6.46 7.94
CA GLY A 155 -15.56 -7.29 7.02
C GLY A 155 -14.12 -6.79 6.84
N VAL A 156 -13.83 -5.58 7.29
CA VAL A 156 -12.56 -4.90 7.07
C VAL A 156 -11.93 -4.48 8.40
N ARG A 157 -10.64 -4.16 8.39
CA ARG A 157 -9.94 -3.72 9.61
C ARG A 157 -10.23 -2.24 9.90
N SER A 158 -11.48 -1.94 10.24
CA SER A 158 -11.99 -0.60 10.57
C SER A 158 -11.38 -0.05 11.86
N GLY A 159 -11.10 1.25 11.89
CA GLY A 159 -10.46 1.92 13.02
C GLY A 159 -9.58 3.10 12.62
N LEU A 160 -9.11 3.83 13.63
CA LEU A 160 -8.25 4.99 13.49
C LEU A 160 -6.99 4.81 14.34
N SER A 161 -5.83 4.91 13.70
CA SER A 161 -4.55 4.96 14.42
C SER A 161 -4.33 6.34 15.06
N ALA A 162 -3.51 6.40 16.11
CA ALA A 162 -3.17 7.65 16.78
C ALA A 162 -2.41 8.60 15.83
N PRO A 163 -2.96 9.80 15.52
CA PRO A 163 -2.28 10.79 14.69
C PRO A 163 -1.04 11.33 15.38
N ARG A 164 -0.06 11.72 14.59
CA ARG A 164 1.20 12.33 15.04
C ARG A 164 1.29 13.73 14.46
N LEU A 165 1.57 14.70 15.32
CA LEU A 165 1.72 16.11 14.95
C LEU A 165 3.12 16.57 15.35
N GLY A 166 3.89 17.12 14.42
CA GLY A 166 5.24 17.63 14.71
C GLY A 166 5.79 18.51 13.59
N PRO A 167 7.05 18.97 13.69
CA PRO A 167 7.70 19.70 12.61
C PRO A 167 7.70 18.89 11.31
N ALA A 168 7.33 19.51 10.19
CA ALA A 168 7.26 18.86 8.88
C ALA A 168 8.52 18.02 8.53
N PRO A 169 9.77 18.52 8.65
CA PRO A 169 10.94 17.74 8.26
C PRO A 169 11.18 16.50 9.15
N ILE A 170 10.74 16.52 10.41
CA ILE A 170 10.89 15.40 11.33
C ILE A 170 9.84 14.33 11.02
N VAL A 171 8.59 14.75 10.84
CA VAL A 171 7.47 13.85 10.54
C VAL A 171 7.62 13.24 9.14
N ALA A 172 8.11 13.99 8.16
CA ALA A 172 8.40 13.47 6.82
C ALA A 172 9.36 12.28 6.84
N ARG A 173 10.38 12.29 7.71
CA ARG A 173 11.32 11.17 7.89
C ARG A 173 10.64 9.89 8.41
N MET A 174 9.55 10.01 9.15
CA MET A 174 8.77 8.85 9.59
C MET A 174 8.05 8.16 8.41
N MET A 175 7.73 8.90 7.33
CA MET A 175 7.03 8.36 6.17
C MET A 175 7.94 7.55 5.22
N LEU A 176 9.22 7.93 5.12
CA LEU A 176 10.19 7.32 4.20
C LEU A 176 10.33 5.79 4.33
N PRO A 177 10.59 5.22 5.53
CA PRO A 177 10.81 3.78 5.66
C PRO A 177 9.55 2.97 5.32
N GLN A 178 8.35 3.45 5.68
CA GLN A 178 7.10 2.75 5.35
C GLN A 178 6.84 2.71 3.83
N ARG A 179 7.08 3.81 3.10
CA ARG A 179 6.94 3.81 1.63
C ARG A 179 7.90 2.80 0.98
N LEU A 180 9.15 2.74 1.45
CA LEU A 180 10.16 1.85 0.89
C LEU A 180 9.86 0.38 1.21
N LEU A 181 9.40 0.07 2.43
CA LEU A 181 9.02 -1.29 2.79
C LEU A 181 7.85 -1.81 1.96
N SER A 182 6.79 -1.00 1.80
CA SER A 182 5.61 -1.41 1.03
C SER A 182 5.89 -1.55 -0.47
N SER A 183 6.83 -0.76 -1.02
CA SER A 183 7.15 -0.80 -2.45
C SER A 183 8.23 -1.81 -2.81
N ALA A 184 9.28 -2.00 -2.02
CA ALA A 184 10.42 -2.83 -2.40
C ALA A 184 10.21 -4.33 -2.15
N MET A 185 9.46 -4.69 -1.09
CA MET A 185 9.18 -6.09 -0.70
C MET A 185 8.67 -6.98 -1.83
N PRO A 186 7.59 -6.62 -2.57
CA PRO A 186 7.04 -7.51 -3.59
C PRO A 186 8.00 -7.76 -4.77
N TYR A 187 8.90 -6.82 -5.07
CA TYR A 187 9.90 -7.00 -6.12
C TYR A 187 11.04 -7.92 -5.68
N LEU A 188 11.47 -7.84 -4.42
CA LEU A 188 12.49 -8.75 -3.87
C LEU A 188 12.00 -10.20 -3.87
N LEU A 189 10.73 -10.43 -3.49
CA LEU A 189 10.06 -11.73 -3.60
C LEU A 189 10.04 -12.24 -5.04
N GLY A 190 9.65 -11.39 -6.00
CA GLY A 190 9.60 -11.76 -7.42
C GLY A 190 10.96 -12.15 -7.98
N VAL A 191 12.02 -11.41 -7.64
CA VAL A 191 13.40 -11.72 -8.04
C VAL A 191 13.86 -13.05 -7.43
N LEU A 192 13.57 -13.29 -6.15
CA LEU A 192 13.95 -14.53 -5.46
C LEU A 192 13.24 -15.76 -6.03
N MET A 193 11.96 -15.62 -6.41
CA MET A 193 11.15 -16.71 -6.97
C MET A 193 11.54 -17.07 -8.41
N LEU A 194 11.93 -16.08 -9.22
CA LEU A 194 12.30 -16.28 -10.62
C LEU A 194 13.76 -16.68 -10.80
N TRP A 195 14.62 -16.40 -9.80
CA TRP A 195 16.05 -16.72 -9.83
C TRP A 195 16.36 -18.19 -10.19
N PRO A 196 15.68 -19.22 -9.64
CA PRO A 196 15.98 -20.62 -9.94
C PRO A 196 15.64 -21.02 -11.37
N TRP A 197 14.75 -20.29 -12.03
CA TRP A 197 14.31 -20.56 -13.41
C TRP A 197 15.19 -19.87 -14.45
N CYS A 198 15.95 -18.86 -14.04
CA CYS A 198 16.92 -18.18 -14.89
C CYS A 198 18.32 -18.81 -14.87
N TRP A 199 18.58 -19.79 -13.99
CA TRP A 199 19.85 -20.52 -14.01
C TRP A 199 19.73 -21.71 -14.97
N PRO A 200 20.31 -21.65 -16.19
CA PRO A 200 20.29 -22.78 -17.10
C PRO A 200 20.96 -23.98 -16.41
N ALA A 201 20.33 -25.15 -16.51
CA ALA A 201 20.94 -26.39 -16.03
C ALA A 201 22.36 -26.52 -16.61
N PRO A 202 23.36 -26.92 -15.82
CA PRO A 202 24.70 -27.12 -16.35
C PRO A 202 24.63 -28.09 -17.53
N MET A 203 25.10 -27.66 -18.70
CA MET A 203 25.14 -28.51 -19.88
C MET A 203 25.88 -29.80 -19.51
N PRO A 204 25.36 -30.99 -19.87
CA PRO A 204 26.12 -32.22 -19.68
C PRO A 204 27.40 -32.09 -20.50
N ILE A 205 28.54 -32.12 -19.83
CA ILE A 205 29.85 -32.19 -20.47
C ILE A 205 29.84 -33.49 -21.28
N ALA A 206 29.76 -33.37 -22.61
CA ALA A 206 29.89 -34.52 -23.48
C ALA A 206 31.28 -35.13 -23.22
N ALA A 207 31.30 -36.29 -22.58
CA ALA A 207 32.51 -37.11 -22.47
C ALA A 207 32.94 -37.46 -23.90
N GLY A 208 34.01 -36.84 -24.38
CA GLY A 208 34.53 -37.04 -25.72
C GLY A 208 34.96 -38.49 -25.91
N SER A 209 34.22 -39.23 -26.74
CA SER A 209 34.76 -40.44 -27.35
C SER A 209 35.67 -40.02 -28.50
N THR A 210 36.97 -40.26 -28.32
CA THR A 210 37.96 -40.20 -29.39
C THR A 210 37.65 -41.28 -30.42
N SER A 211 37.22 -40.89 -31.62
CA SER A 211 37.35 -41.77 -32.79
C SER A 211 38.08 -41.03 -33.92
N THR A 212 39.15 -41.68 -34.35
CA THR A 212 40.22 -41.16 -35.18
C THR A 212 39.82 -41.14 -36.66
N SER A 213 40.26 -40.08 -37.33
CA SER A 213 40.14 -39.71 -38.74
C SER A 213 40.29 -40.81 -39.81
N ARG A 214 39.47 -40.68 -40.87
CA ARG A 214 39.75 -40.80 -42.33
C ARG A 214 38.40 -40.55 -43.04
N SER A 215 38.20 -39.86 -44.15
CA SER A 215 39.01 -39.07 -45.10
C SER A 215 37.98 -38.22 -45.94
N PRO A 216 38.27 -37.60 -47.11
CA PRO A 216 37.90 -36.20 -47.36
C PRO A 216 36.82 -35.97 -48.45
N TRP A 217 36.39 -34.70 -48.55
CA TRP A 217 35.62 -34.08 -49.64
C TRP A 217 34.13 -34.46 -49.82
N ARG A 218 33.26 -33.53 -49.40
CA ARG A 218 32.20 -32.95 -50.25
C ARG A 218 31.69 -31.63 -49.67
N SER A 219 31.76 -30.58 -50.48
CA SER A 219 31.23 -29.23 -50.24
C SER A 219 29.69 -29.22 -50.18
N PRO A 220 29.06 -28.13 -49.69
CA PRO A 220 27.81 -28.14 -48.94
C PRO A 220 26.55 -28.00 -49.81
N PRO A 221 25.36 -28.25 -49.24
CA PRO A 221 24.17 -27.55 -49.71
C PRO A 221 23.47 -26.73 -48.62
N SER A 222 23.26 -25.47 -49.01
CA SER A 222 22.05 -24.65 -48.85
C SER A 222 21.31 -24.60 -47.50
N ARG A 223 21.25 -23.34 -47.00
CA ARG A 223 20.13 -22.71 -46.27
C ARG A 223 18.86 -23.56 -46.22
N SER A 224 18.46 -23.95 -45.02
CA SER A 224 17.04 -23.99 -44.67
C SER A 224 16.86 -23.88 -43.15
N SER A 225 16.05 -22.88 -42.79
CA SER A 225 15.15 -22.85 -41.63
C SER A 225 15.72 -23.16 -40.23
N TRP A 226 16.18 -22.10 -39.56
CA TRP A 226 15.94 -21.98 -38.12
C TRP A 226 14.48 -21.60 -37.92
N THR A 227 13.60 -22.59 -37.80
CA THR A 227 12.24 -22.36 -37.32
C THR A 227 12.21 -22.71 -35.84
N CYS A 228 12.11 -21.67 -35.01
CA CYS A 228 11.84 -21.78 -33.59
C CYS A 228 10.49 -22.51 -33.41
N CYS A 229 10.51 -23.77 -32.99
CA CYS A 229 9.33 -24.45 -32.48
C CYS A 229 8.96 -23.84 -31.12
N LEU A 230 8.28 -22.69 -31.16
CA LEU A 230 7.48 -22.23 -30.04
C LEU A 230 6.24 -23.11 -29.96
N ILE A 231 6.18 -23.86 -28.87
CA ILE A 231 5.04 -24.67 -28.42
C ILE A 231 3.81 -23.76 -28.38
N CYS A 232 2.88 -23.98 -29.33
CA CYS A 232 1.55 -23.39 -29.31
C CYS A 232 0.60 -24.40 -28.65
N PRO A 233 -0.15 -24.02 -27.60
CA PRO A 233 -1.08 -24.93 -26.93
C PRO A 233 -2.23 -25.28 -27.87
N SER A 234 -2.47 -26.57 -28.00
CA SER A 234 -3.56 -27.15 -28.78
C SER A 234 -4.92 -26.81 -28.17
N ARG A 235 -5.69 -25.95 -28.84
CA ARG A 235 -7.15 -26.04 -28.84
C ARG A 235 -7.67 -25.86 -30.26
N ALA A 236 -8.17 -26.97 -30.80
CA ALA A 236 -9.02 -26.99 -31.96
C ALA A 236 -10.29 -26.17 -31.69
N ALA A 237 -10.49 -25.10 -32.45
CA ALA A 237 -11.80 -24.60 -32.84
C ALA A 237 -11.59 -23.55 -33.95
N SER A 238 -11.94 -23.96 -35.16
CA SER A 238 -11.95 -23.21 -36.41
C SER A 238 -12.50 -21.79 -36.30
N TRP A 239 -11.75 -20.79 -36.77
CA TRP A 239 -12.34 -19.51 -37.20
C TRP A 239 -11.71 -19.05 -38.52
N ARG A 240 -12.61 -18.76 -39.47
CA ARG A 240 -12.36 -18.35 -40.85
C ARG A 240 -11.63 -17.01 -40.88
N CYS A 241 -10.62 -16.90 -41.73
CA CYS A 241 -9.97 -15.62 -42.04
C CYS A 241 -10.97 -14.71 -42.78
N CYS A 242 -11.50 -13.70 -42.10
CA CYS A 242 -12.04 -12.52 -42.78
C CYS A 242 -10.86 -11.65 -43.23
N GLY A 243 -10.75 -11.45 -44.54
CA GLY A 243 -9.71 -10.63 -45.15
C GLY A 243 -9.83 -9.16 -44.77
N TRP A 244 -8.72 -8.58 -44.33
CA TRP A 244 -8.58 -7.15 -44.10
C TRP A 244 -7.88 -6.50 -45.30
N ARG A 245 -8.61 -5.63 -46.02
CA ARG A 245 -8.05 -4.75 -47.06
C ARG A 245 -7.44 -3.51 -46.38
N PRO A 246 -6.23 -3.07 -46.76
CA PRO A 246 -5.68 -1.82 -46.26
C PRO A 246 -6.32 -0.62 -46.96
N TRP A 247 -6.76 0.35 -46.16
CA TRP A 247 -7.24 1.66 -46.61
C TRP A 247 -6.07 2.49 -47.18
N ARG A 248 -6.25 3.01 -48.41
CA ARG A 248 -5.38 4.04 -48.99
C ARG A 248 -5.79 5.41 -48.48
N GLN A 249 -4.79 6.27 -48.29
CA GLN A 249 -4.91 7.71 -48.14
C GLN A 249 -5.30 8.35 -49.49
N ALA A 250 -6.36 9.15 -49.48
CA ALA A 250 -6.56 10.40 -50.22
C ALA A 250 -7.92 10.98 -49.80
#